data_AF-A0A6U4VID0-F1
#
_entry.id   AF-A0A6U4VID0-F1
#
_cell.length_a   1.000
_cell.length_b   1.000
_cell.length_c   1.000
_cell.angle_alpha   90.00
_cell.angle_beta   90.00
_cell.angle_gamma   90.00
#
_symmetry.space_group_name_H-M   'P 1'
#
loop_
_entity.id
_entity.type
_entity.pdbx_description
1 polymer ?
#
loop_
_entity_poly.entity_id
_entity_poly.type
_entity_poly.pdbx_seq_one_letter_code
_entity_poly.pdbx_strand_id
1 'polypeptide(L)'
;MQVIWYMYFGMLICVVSTMVWMDKRAVMRGQGTGVTAGTRMDPISVWVDKVLRFFFFWCLVSPLCIVTTWWLAVPLMLYVPSYLDGSEKTGGRPSEFHKSLFLWHMFKRRMNMKLLVTSELDPNAQYIFGLHPHGILPWGGVLNLATNVNNSRKALNGVDFHFIAASFCFYVPFYRDLLLGGGICDAARVYAERLLCSGKSIGIVPGGATEALFARPFDNTVYIKKRRGFVHLSIQTGSSLVPVYTFGENDSYNQLSDSIPGVVWVKKRFQRVFGVSLPLITNFIPLKCNATTVVGSPIKVEKNLAPTEEQVDALLHEYIKSLEKLFDQYHDQCLPGREKNFVVI
;
A
#
# COMPACT_ATOMS: atom_id res chain seq x y z
N MET A 1 24.72 -29.54 -11.38
CA MET A 1 24.70 -28.44 -10.39
C MET A 1 24.96 -27.06 -11.02
N GLN A 2 26.02 -26.83 -11.80
CA GLN A 2 26.30 -25.51 -12.42
C GLN A 2 25.20 -24.99 -13.36
N VAL A 3 24.63 -25.85 -14.22
CA VAL A 3 23.53 -25.46 -15.14
C VAL A 3 22.29 -24.95 -14.39
N ILE A 4 21.99 -25.57 -13.25
CA ILE A 4 20.89 -25.18 -12.36
C ILE A 4 21.14 -23.77 -11.78
N TRP A 5 22.38 -23.47 -11.38
CA TRP A 5 22.75 -22.14 -10.90
C TRP A 5 22.62 -21.04 -11.97
N TYR A 6 23.06 -21.29 -13.20
CA TYR A 6 22.88 -20.34 -14.31
C TYR A 6 21.42 -20.08 -14.63
N MET A 7 20.59 -21.13 -14.58
CA MET A 7 19.15 -21.03 -14.76
C MET A 7 18.52 -20.15 -13.67
N TYR A 8 18.86 -20.36 -12.39
CA TYR A 8 18.36 -19.54 -11.28
C TYR A 8 18.85 -18.09 -11.34
N PHE A 9 20.10 -17.87 -11.76
CA PHE A 9 20.62 -16.52 -11.95
C PHE A 9 19.88 -15.78 -13.07
N GLY A 10 19.61 -16.44 -14.20
CA GLY A 10 18.78 -15.89 -15.28
C GLY A 10 17.35 -15.60 -14.83
N MET A 11 16.73 -16.52 -14.07
CA MET A 11 15.40 -16.31 -13.49
C MET A 11 15.36 -15.09 -12.56
N LEU A 12 16.37 -14.92 -11.70
CA LEU A 12 16.47 -13.78 -10.81
C LEU A 12 16.56 -12.46 -11.60
N ILE A 13 17.38 -12.40 -12.65
CA ILE A 13 17.48 -11.22 -13.52
C ILE A 13 16.13 -10.88 -14.16
N CYS A 14 15.40 -11.88 -14.64
CA CYS A 14 14.08 -11.67 -15.24
C CYS A 14 13.03 -11.20 -14.22
N VAL A 15 13.03 -11.77 -13.01
CA VAL A 15 12.18 -11.31 -11.88
C VAL A 15 12.49 -9.86 -11.55
N VAL A 16 13.77 -9.52 -11.38
CA VAL A 16 14.25 -8.16 -11.12
C VAL A 16 13.78 -7.21 -12.22
N SER A 17 14.00 -7.57 -13.48
CA SER A 17 13.63 -6.75 -14.64
C SER A 17 12.12 -6.51 -14.72
N THR A 18 11.33 -7.54 -14.43
CA THR A 18 9.86 -7.44 -14.35
C THR A 18 9.44 -6.49 -13.23
N MET A 19 10.03 -6.61 -12.04
CA MET A 19 9.76 -5.71 -10.91
C MET A 19 10.11 -4.24 -11.22
N VAL A 20 11.29 -4.00 -11.80
CA VAL A 20 11.72 -2.64 -12.21
C VAL A 20 10.74 -2.04 -13.23
N TRP A 21 10.31 -2.86 -14.18
CA TRP A 21 9.40 -2.42 -15.24
C TRP A 21 7.98 -2.15 -14.71
N MET A 22 7.51 -2.97 -13.76
CA MET A 22 6.23 -2.77 -13.08
C MET A 22 6.23 -1.50 -12.22
N ASP A 23 7.29 -1.22 -11.45
CA ASP A 23 7.36 0.00 -10.63
C ASP A 23 7.20 1.26 -11.47
N LYS A 24 7.85 1.32 -12.64
CA LYS A 24 7.71 2.46 -13.55
C LYS A 24 6.26 2.75 -13.96
N ARG A 25 5.38 1.73 -13.95
CA ARG A 25 3.96 1.83 -14.31
C ARG A 25 3.00 1.86 -13.10
N ALA A 26 3.44 1.36 -11.95
CA ALA A 26 2.62 1.21 -10.76
C ALA A 26 2.40 2.52 -10.00
N VAL A 27 3.34 3.46 -10.10
CA VAL A 27 3.39 4.55 -9.12
C VAL A 27 2.63 5.78 -9.60
N MET A 28 1.73 6.28 -8.76
CA MET A 28 1.20 7.66 -8.81
C MET A 28 2.30 8.71 -8.50
N ARG A 29 3.52 8.51 -9.02
CA ARG A 29 4.68 9.39 -8.91
C ARG A 29 4.47 10.51 -9.92
N GLY A 30 3.73 11.54 -9.52
CA GLY A 30 3.70 12.83 -10.22
C GLY A 30 5.04 13.55 -10.05
N GLN A 31 6.10 13.05 -10.70
CA GLN A 31 7.43 13.69 -10.71
C GLN A 31 7.70 14.48 -12.00
N GLY A 32 6.71 14.68 -12.86
CA GLY A 32 6.81 15.65 -13.95
C GLY A 32 6.42 17.04 -13.45
N THR A 33 7.22 18.06 -13.74
CA THR A 33 6.74 19.44 -13.85
C THR A 33 6.32 19.68 -15.30
N GLY A 34 5.11 20.22 -15.53
CA GLY A 34 4.56 20.47 -16.87
C GLY A 34 3.56 19.41 -17.37
N VAL A 35 3.22 19.44 -18.67
CA VAL A 35 2.17 18.63 -19.35
C VAL A 35 2.30 17.11 -19.15
N THR A 36 3.43 16.63 -18.62
CA THR A 36 3.69 15.22 -18.32
C THR A 36 3.50 14.82 -16.85
N ALA A 37 3.13 15.76 -15.97
CA ALA A 37 2.73 15.50 -14.59
C ALA A 37 1.47 14.63 -14.57
N GLY A 38 1.62 13.33 -14.32
CA GLY A 38 0.49 12.40 -14.33
C GLY A 38 0.16 11.79 -15.70
N THR A 39 1.15 11.65 -16.60
CA THR A 39 0.96 10.87 -17.83
C THR A 39 0.39 9.50 -17.52
N ARG A 40 -0.80 9.27 -18.07
CA ARG A 40 -1.48 7.99 -18.08
C ARG A 40 -0.62 7.01 -18.88
N MET A 41 0.26 6.26 -18.22
CA MET A 41 0.90 5.13 -18.88
C MET A 41 -0.20 4.11 -19.17
N ASP A 42 -0.30 3.70 -20.43
CA ASP A 42 -1.27 2.69 -20.81
C ASP A 42 -1.06 1.42 -19.98
N PRO A 43 -2.14 0.77 -19.51
CA PRO A 43 -2.03 -0.49 -18.82
C PRO A 43 -1.33 -1.51 -19.72
N ILE A 44 -0.54 -2.39 -19.09
CA ILE A 44 0.08 -3.53 -19.76
C ILE A 44 -1.05 -4.35 -20.39
N SER A 45 -0.84 -4.84 -21.62
CA SER A 45 -1.84 -5.73 -22.23
C SER A 45 -2.07 -6.93 -21.32
N VAL A 46 -3.34 -7.34 -21.21
CA VAL A 46 -3.74 -8.43 -20.30
C VAL A 46 -2.91 -9.70 -20.56
N TRP A 47 -2.59 -9.98 -21.82
CA TRP A 47 -1.75 -11.10 -22.21
C TRP A 47 -0.31 -10.98 -21.71
N VAL A 48 0.34 -9.83 -21.89
CA VAL A 48 1.73 -9.63 -21.42
C VAL A 48 1.80 -9.75 -19.90
N ASP A 49 0.84 -9.15 -19.18
CA ASP A 49 0.76 -9.27 -17.72
C ASP A 49 0.59 -10.73 -17.26
N LYS A 50 -0.29 -11.50 -17.90
CA LYS A 50 -0.46 -12.94 -17.60
C LYS A 50 0.81 -13.75 -17.86
N VAL A 51 1.51 -13.50 -18.97
CA VAL A 51 2.78 -14.18 -19.29
C VAL A 51 3.85 -13.86 -18.26
N LEU A 52 4.00 -12.59 -17.88
CA LEU A 52 4.97 -12.18 -16.86
C LEU A 52 4.65 -12.79 -15.49
N ARG A 53 3.36 -12.86 -15.12
CA ARG A 53 2.92 -13.51 -13.88
C ARG A 53 3.20 -15.00 -13.88
N PHE A 54 2.86 -15.68 -14.97
CA PHE A 54 3.12 -17.11 -15.13
C PHE A 54 4.62 -17.40 -15.03
N PHE A 55 5.45 -16.59 -15.69
CA PHE A 55 6.90 -16.71 -15.61
C PHE A 55 7.41 -16.46 -14.17
N PHE A 56 6.93 -15.41 -13.49
CA PHE A 56 7.28 -15.13 -12.09
C PHE A 56 6.88 -16.30 -11.17
N PHE A 57 5.67 -16.84 -11.34
CA PHE A 57 5.19 -18.00 -10.60
C PHE A 57 6.08 -19.22 -10.85
N TRP A 58 6.43 -19.49 -12.10
CA TRP A 58 7.32 -20.57 -12.48
C TRP A 58 8.71 -20.42 -11.86
N CYS A 59 9.30 -19.22 -11.88
CA CYS A 59 10.57 -18.93 -11.21
C CYS A 59 10.53 -19.22 -9.71
N LEU A 60 9.42 -18.95 -9.04
CA LEU A 60 9.26 -19.16 -7.61
C LEU A 60 8.98 -20.63 -7.26
N VAL A 61 8.21 -21.34 -8.10
CA VAL A 61 7.72 -22.69 -7.85
C VAL A 61 8.66 -23.79 -8.37
N SER A 62 9.30 -23.58 -9.52
CA SER A 62 10.16 -24.61 -10.14
C SER A 62 11.31 -25.12 -9.24
N PRO A 63 12.00 -24.30 -8.40
CA PRO A 63 12.99 -24.85 -7.47
C PRO A 63 12.36 -25.81 -6.46
N LEU A 64 11.15 -25.48 -5.98
CA LEU A 64 10.41 -26.34 -5.05
C LEU A 64 10.05 -27.64 -5.74
N CYS A 65 9.52 -27.61 -6.96
CA CYS A 65 9.14 -28.82 -7.70
C CYS A 65 10.33 -29.72 -8.11
N ILE A 66 11.55 -29.18 -8.20
CA ILE A 66 12.77 -29.97 -8.49
C ILE A 66 13.29 -30.64 -7.22
N VAL A 67 13.21 -29.96 -6.07
CA VAL A 67 13.74 -30.45 -4.79
C VAL A 67 12.73 -31.31 -4.03
N THR A 68 11.44 -30.98 -4.17
CA THR A 68 10.32 -31.74 -3.61
C THR A 68 9.71 -32.64 -4.68
N THR A 69 8.96 -33.64 -4.23
CA THR A 69 8.25 -34.60 -5.07
C THR A 69 7.28 -33.94 -6.04
N TRP A 70 7.25 -34.43 -7.29
CA TRP A 70 6.46 -33.91 -8.42
C TRP A 70 4.96 -33.70 -8.14
N TRP A 71 4.37 -34.38 -7.15
CA TRP A 71 2.94 -34.24 -6.81
C TRP A 71 2.58 -32.84 -6.31
N LEU A 72 3.52 -32.04 -5.80
CA LEU A 72 3.25 -30.64 -5.45
C LEU A 72 3.01 -29.75 -6.68
N ALA A 73 3.43 -30.19 -7.87
CA ALA A 73 3.13 -29.46 -9.11
C ALA A 73 1.63 -29.45 -9.42
N VAL A 74 0.89 -30.51 -9.08
CA VAL A 74 -0.54 -30.64 -9.38
C VAL A 74 -1.38 -29.53 -8.71
N PRO A 75 -1.36 -29.34 -7.37
CA PRO A 75 -2.13 -28.27 -6.73
C PRO A 75 -1.66 -26.87 -7.18
N LEU A 76 -0.37 -26.69 -7.47
CA LEU A 76 0.17 -25.43 -7.96
C LEU A 76 -0.35 -25.11 -9.37
N MET A 77 -0.45 -26.10 -10.25
CA MET A 77 -1.07 -25.94 -11.57
C MET A 77 -2.57 -25.65 -11.48
N LEU A 78 -3.28 -26.29 -10.55
CA LEU A 78 -4.70 -26.01 -10.29
C LEU A 78 -4.92 -24.58 -9.75
N TYR A 79 -3.92 -23.99 -9.09
CA TYR A 79 -3.97 -22.61 -8.60
C TYR A 79 -3.72 -21.55 -9.70
N VAL A 80 -3.03 -21.90 -10.80
CA VAL A 80 -2.68 -20.95 -11.88
C VAL A 80 -3.88 -20.16 -12.44
N PRO A 81 -5.04 -20.76 -12.74
CA PRO A 81 -6.20 -20.00 -13.23
C PRO A 81 -6.66 -18.91 -12.24
N SER A 82 -6.70 -19.22 -10.94
CA SER A 82 -7.02 -18.24 -9.90
C SER A 82 -5.94 -17.14 -9.82
N TYR A 83 -4.68 -17.51 -9.94
CA TYR A 83 -3.57 -16.57 -9.88
C TYR A 83 -3.54 -15.57 -11.06
N LEU A 84 -4.01 -15.99 -12.24
CA LEU A 84 -3.98 -15.20 -13.48
C LEU A 84 -5.28 -14.45 -13.81
N ASP A 85 -6.28 -14.43 -12.94
CA ASP A 85 -7.59 -13.86 -13.25
C ASP A 85 -7.65 -12.33 -13.29
N GLY A 86 -6.67 -11.64 -12.68
CA GLY A 86 -6.58 -10.18 -12.65
C GLY A 86 -7.57 -9.47 -11.71
N SER A 87 -8.14 -10.16 -10.73
CA SER A 87 -9.11 -9.60 -9.77
C SER A 87 -8.66 -8.29 -9.08
N GLU A 88 -7.36 -8.08 -8.88
CA GLU A 88 -6.81 -6.85 -8.28
C GLU A 88 -7.08 -5.58 -9.10
N LYS A 89 -7.50 -5.72 -10.36
CA LYS A 89 -7.74 -4.64 -11.31
C LYS A 89 -9.19 -4.16 -11.34
N THR A 90 -10.10 -4.90 -10.69
CA THR A 90 -11.57 -4.72 -10.79
C THR A 90 -12.28 -4.67 -9.44
N GLY A 91 -11.55 -4.65 -8.32
CA GLY A 91 -12.17 -4.59 -6.97
C GLY A 91 -11.75 -5.71 -6.01
N GLY A 92 -10.80 -6.56 -6.39
CA GLY A 92 -10.32 -7.64 -5.54
C GLY A 92 -11.31 -8.81 -5.46
N ARG A 93 -11.18 -9.63 -4.41
CA ARG A 93 -12.10 -10.75 -4.10
C ARG A 93 -12.52 -10.68 -2.63
N PRO A 94 -13.18 -9.58 -2.21
CA PRO A 94 -13.53 -9.39 -0.81
C PRO A 94 -14.32 -10.58 -0.29
N SER A 95 -13.90 -11.13 0.85
CA SER A 95 -14.52 -12.28 1.48
C SER A 95 -14.70 -12.01 2.97
N GLU A 96 -15.94 -12.09 3.45
CA GLU A 96 -16.24 -11.86 4.88
C GLU A 96 -15.58 -12.91 5.78
N PHE A 97 -15.43 -14.14 5.28
CA PHE A 97 -14.63 -15.16 5.95
C PHE A 97 -13.17 -14.72 6.06
N HIS A 98 -12.59 -14.27 4.95
CA HIS A 98 -11.20 -13.82 4.92
C HIS A 98 -10.96 -12.62 5.83
N LYS A 99 -11.83 -11.60 5.78
CA LYS A 99 -11.75 -10.40 6.62
C LYS A 99 -11.93 -10.70 8.11
N SER A 100 -12.50 -11.85 8.46
CA SER A 100 -12.76 -12.28 9.84
C SER A 100 -11.79 -13.37 10.34
N LEU A 101 -10.73 -13.70 9.59
CA LEU A 101 -9.78 -14.75 10.00
C LEU A 101 -9.21 -14.50 11.40
N PHE A 102 -8.99 -15.59 12.14
CA PHE A 102 -8.38 -15.56 13.48
C PHE A 102 -6.99 -14.91 13.49
N LEU A 103 -6.24 -15.06 12.39
CA LEU A 103 -4.92 -14.43 12.21
C LEU A 103 -4.98 -12.91 12.37
N TRP A 104 -6.00 -12.24 11.82
CA TRP A 104 -6.14 -10.78 11.93
C TRP A 104 -6.42 -10.35 13.37
N HIS A 105 -7.23 -11.13 14.09
CA HIS A 105 -7.49 -10.90 15.51
C HIS A 105 -6.22 -11.10 16.37
N MET A 106 -5.36 -12.04 16.01
CA MET A 106 -4.06 -12.24 16.65
C MET A 106 -3.17 -11.00 16.48
N PHE A 107 -3.05 -10.47 15.26
CA PHE A 107 -2.27 -9.25 15.00
C PHE A 107 -2.89 -8.02 15.67
N LYS A 108 -4.22 -7.86 15.61
CA LYS A 108 -4.96 -6.80 16.33
C LYS A 108 -4.62 -6.80 17.81
N ARG A 109 -4.69 -7.96 18.48
CA ARG A 109 -4.37 -8.09 19.91
C ARG A 109 -2.90 -7.79 20.20
N ARG A 110 -2.00 -8.22 19.31
CA ARG A 110 -0.57 -8.05 19.49
C ARG A 110 -0.15 -6.58 19.39
N MET A 111 -0.70 -5.83 18.44
CA MET A 111 -0.41 -4.40 18.23
C MET A 111 -1.44 -3.47 18.90
N ASN A 112 -2.35 -4.04 19.70
CA ASN A 112 -3.46 -3.35 20.36
C ASN A 112 -4.18 -2.35 19.42
N MET A 113 -4.51 -2.79 18.20
CA MET A 113 -4.99 -1.90 17.15
C MET A 113 -6.39 -1.37 17.42
N LYS A 114 -6.52 -0.05 17.38
CA LYS A 114 -7.78 0.68 17.53
C LYS A 114 -8.06 1.53 16.29
N LEU A 115 -9.34 1.74 16.00
CA LEU A 115 -9.82 2.61 14.95
C LEU A 115 -10.69 3.71 15.56
N LEU A 116 -10.40 4.96 15.24
CA LEU A 116 -11.16 6.13 15.64
C LEU A 116 -11.53 6.91 14.38
N VAL A 117 -12.81 7.24 14.20
CA VAL A 117 -13.30 8.06 13.09
C VAL A 117 -13.82 9.36 13.67
N THR A 118 -13.29 10.51 13.23
CA THR A 118 -13.51 11.80 13.90
C THR A 118 -14.77 12.52 13.45
N SER A 119 -15.30 12.17 12.28
CA SER A 119 -16.52 12.74 11.73
C SER A 119 -17.26 11.70 10.91
N GLU A 120 -18.58 11.78 10.91
CA GLU A 120 -19.42 10.92 10.10
C GLU A 120 -19.16 11.15 8.60
N LEU A 121 -19.00 10.05 7.86
CA LEU A 121 -18.82 10.07 6.41
C LEU A 121 -20.18 9.90 5.73
N ASP A 122 -20.39 10.58 4.60
CA ASP A 122 -21.56 10.39 3.76
C ASP A 122 -21.40 9.09 2.95
N PRO A 123 -22.28 8.09 3.13
CA PRO A 123 -22.20 6.82 2.40
C PRO A 123 -22.33 6.96 0.88
N ASN A 124 -22.88 8.09 0.40
CA ASN A 124 -23.10 8.34 -1.03
C ASN A 124 -21.95 9.15 -1.66
N ALA A 125 -21.01 9.65 -0.85
CA ALA A 125 -19.84 10.35 -1.33
C ALA A 125 -18.65 9.41 -1.53
N GLN A 126 -17.66 9.89 -2.28
CA GLN A 126 -16.47 9.12 -2.61
C GLN A 126 -15.24 9.76 -2.00
N TYR A 127 -14.33 8.90 -1.54
CA TYR A 127 -13.19 9.32 -0.74
C TYR A 127 -11.88 8.70 -1.24
N ILE A 128 -10.81 9.49 -1.15
CA ILE A 128 -9.44 9.01 -1.17
C ILE A 128 -8.86 9.19 0.23
N PHE A 129 -8.73 8.09 0.96
CA PHE A 129 -8.09 8.07 2.27
C PHE A 129 -6.57 8.05 2.08
N GLY A 130 -5.90 9.12 2.48
CA GLY A 130 -4.44 9.15 2.52
C GLY A 130 -3.96 8.67 3.88
N LEU A 131 -3.37 7.48 3.89
CA LEU A 131 -2.95 6.72 5.06
C LEU A 131 -1.48 7.02 5.38
N HIS A 132 -1.21 7.38 6.63
CA HIS A 132 0.10 7.74 7.14
C HIS A 132 0.35 7.14 8.53
N PRO A 133 1.61 6.92 8.94
CA PRO A 133 2.74 6.70 8.04
C PRO A 133 2.54 5.39 7.26
N HIS A 134 3.46 5.07 6.34
CA HIS A 134 3.47 3.80 5.62
C HIS A 134 3.82 2.60 6.51
N GLY A 135 4.64 2.83 7.52
CA GLY A 135 5.27 1.75 8.28
C GLY A 135 6.17 0.87 7.40
N ILE A 136 6.69 -0.21 8.00
CA ILE A 136 7.28 -1.30 7.22
C ILE A 136 6.17 -2.04 6.45
N LEU A 137 5.07 -2.32 7.15
CA LEU A 137 3.79 -2.73 6.58
C LEU A 137 2.72 -1.75 7.07
N PRO A 138 1.82 -1.26 6.20
CA PRO A 138 0.80 -0.28 6.56
C PRO A 138 -0.36 -0.96 7.30
N TRP A 139 -0.10 -1.37 8.55
CA TRP A 139 -1.04 -2.14 9.36
C TRP A 139 -2.35 -1.40 9.62
N GLY A 140 -2.34 -0.07 9.73
CA GLY A 140 -3.55 0.75 9.81
C GLY A 140 -4.47 0.55 8.60
N GLY A 141 -3.92 0.59 7.39
CA GLY A 141 -4.70 0.31 6.18
C GLY A 141 -5.19 -1.13 6.11
N VAL A 142 -4.30 -2.10 6.37
CA VAL A 142 -4.61 -3.52 6.21
C VAL A 142 -5.55 -4.02 7.32
N LEU A 143 -5.15 -3.93 8.58
CA LEU A 143 -5.94 -4.49 9.69
C LEU A 143 -7.13 -3.60 10.02
N ASN A 144 -6.93 -2.31 10.28
CA ASN A 144 -8.03 -1.46 10.74
C ASN A 144 -9.08 -1.18 9.67
N LEU A 145 -8.70 -1.10 8.39
CA LEU A 145 -9.64 -0.70 7.32
C LEU A 145 -10.03 -1.84 6.38
N ALA A 146 -9.10 -2.73 6.00
CA ALA A 146 -9.38 -3.81 5.05
C ALA A 146 -9.87 -5.14 5.68
N THR A 147 -9.85 -5.27 7.01
CA THR A 147 -10.39 -6.44 7.74
C THR A 147 -11.51 -6.08 8.71
N ASN A 148 -12.18 -7.09 9.29
CA ASN A 148 -13.31 -6.90 10.20
C ASN A 148 -12.92 -6.72 11.67
N VAL A 149 -11.63 -6.69 12.00
CA VAL A 149 -11.14 -6.67 13.39
C VAL A 149 -11.64 -5.49 14.23
N ASN A 150 -11.98 -4.37 13.59
CA ASN A 150 -12.56 -3.17 14.21
C ASN A 150 -13.85 -2.68 13.49
N ASN A 151 -14.56 -3.58 12.79
CA ASN A 151 -15.81 -3.26 12.08
C ASN A 151 -15.72 -2.00 11.20
N SER A 152 -14.65 -1.90 10.41
CA SER A 152 -14.33 -0.71 9.61
C SER A 152 -15.50 -0.23 8.74
N ARG A 153 -16.24 -1.16 8.12
CA ARG A 153 -17.42 -0.84 7.33
C ARG A 153 -18.46 -0.05 8.12
N LYS A 154 -18.71 -0.42 9.38
CA LYS A 154 -19.64 0.34 10.24
C LYS A 154 -19.02 1.67 10.68
N ALA A 155 -17.73 1.66 11.04
CA ALA A 155 -17.03 2.86 11.48
C ALA A 155 -16.96 3.95 10.39
N LEU A 156 -16.87 3.54 9.12
CA LEU A 156 -16.87 4.41 7.94
C LEU A 156 -18.28 4.64 7.37
N ASN A 157 -19.33 4.44 8.16
CA ASN A 157 -20.73 4.64 7.77
C ASN A 157 -21.17 3.89 6.49
N GLY A 158 -20.63 2.69 6.26
CA GLY A 158 -20.99 1.85 5.12
C GLY A 158 -20.25 2.15 3.82
N VAL A 159 -19.33 3.13 3.81
CA VAL A 159 -18.50 3.46 2.64
C VAL A 159 -17.80 2.21 2.10
N ASP A 160 -17.94 1.97 0.77
CA ASP A 160 -17.28 0.86 0.08
C ASP A 160 -15.80 1.18 -0.14
N PHE A 161 -14.98 0.76 0.83
CA PHE A 161 -13.56 1.06 0.90
C PHE A 161 -12.69 -0.07 0.31
N HIS A 162 -11.75 0.31 -0.55
CA HIS A 162 -10.70 -0.56 -1.07
C HIS A 162 -9.31 0.02 -0.82
N PHE A 163 -8.50 -0.65 0.01
CA PHE A 163 -7.08 -0.29 0.14
C PHE A 163 -6.33 -0.65 -1.16
N ILE A 164 -5.42 0.21 -1.61
CA ILE A 164 -4.62 -0.03 -2.81
C ILE A 164 -3.15 -0.23 -2.46
N ALA A 165 -2.58 -1.33 -2.98
CA ALA A 165 -1.21 -1.76 -2.72
C ALA A 165 -0.36 -1.75 -4.00
N ALA A 166 0.96 -1.70 -3.83
CA ALA A 166 1.89 -1.71 -4.96
C ALA A 166 1.68 -2.95 -5.86
N SER A 167 1.76 -2.77 -7.18
CA SER A 167 1.47 -3.84 -8.16
C SER A 167 2.31 -5.11 -7.95
N PHE A 168 3.54 -4.97 -7.46
CA PHE A 168 4.43 -6.11 -7.17
C PHE A 168 3.80 -7.09 -6.16
N CYS A 169 3.00 -6.59 -5.19
CA CYS A 169 2.36 -7.42 -4.19
C CYS A 169 1.46 -8.48 -4.83
N PHE A 170 0.86 -8.16 -5.98
CA PHE A 170 -0.03 -9.06 -6.70
C PHE A 170 0.71 -10.08 -7.58
N TYR A 171 2.04 -9.98 -7.70
CA TYR A 171 2.86 -11.01 -8.36
C TYR A 171 3.35 -12.08 -7.39
N VAL A 172 3.32 -11.81 -6.08
CA VAL A 172 3.72 -12.81 -5.07
C VAL A 172 2.55 -13.78 -4.84
N PRO A 173 2.66 -15.07 -5.22
CA PRO A 173 1.59 -16.05 -5.06
C PRO A 173 1.17 -16.19 -3.59
N PHE A 174 -0.09 -16.53 -3.32
CA PHE A 174 -0.71 -16.62 -1.99
C PHE A 174 -0.78 -15.32 -1.21
N TYR A 175 0.29 -14.51 -1.16
CA TYR A 175 0.25 -13.15 -0.62
C TYR A 175 -0.76 -12.30 -1.39
N ARG A 176 -0.79 -12.45 -2.72
CA ARG A 176 -1.85 -11.90 -3.58
C ARG A 176 -3.25 -12.25 -3.07
N ASP A 177 -3.53 -13.51 -2.76
CA ASP A 177 -4.87 -13.93 -2.33
C ASP A 177 -5.23 -13.40 -0.94
N LEU A 178 -4.24 -13.24 -0.04
CA LEU A 178 -4.45 -12.54 1.23
C LEU A 178 -4.90 -11.09 0.99
N LEU A 179 -4.27 -10.39 0.05
CA LEU A 179 -4.66 -9.02 -0.29
C LEU A 179 -6.05 -8.98 -0.93
N LEU A 180 -6.30 -9.85 -1.91
CA LEU A 180 -7.59 -9.90 -2.61
C LEU A 180 -8.75 -10.23 -1.67
N GLY A 181 -8.55 -11.14 -0.71
CA GLY A 181 -9.55 -11.51 0.29
C GLY A 181 -9.97 -10.34 1.19
N GLY A 182 -9.05 -9.41 1.46
CA GLY A 182 -9.34 -8.14 2.12
C GLY A 182 -10.01 -7.08 1.22
N GLY A 183 -10.19 -7.38 -0.08
CA GLY A 183 -10.64 -6.41 -1.08
C GLY A 183 -9.55 -5.45 -1.54
N ILE A 184 -8.27 -5.74 -1.25
CA ILE A 184 -7.14 -4.87 -1.62
C ILE A 184 -6.90 -4.97 -3.12
N CYS A 185 -6.66 -3.82 -3.77
CA CYS A 185 -6.52 -3.69 -5.21
C CYS A 185 -5.16 -3.11 -5.61
N ASP A 186 -4.85 -3.15 -6.90
CA ASP A 186 -3.61 -2.61 -7.45
C ASP A 186 -3.62 -1.06 -7.45
N ALA A 187 -2.55 -0.46 -6.97
CA ALA A 187 -2.38 0.99 -6.84
C ALA A 187 -2.05 1.73 -8.15
N ALA A 188 -1.92 1.02 -9.28
CA ALA A 188 -1.74 1.68 -10.56
C ALA A 188 -2.89 2.65 -10.83
N ARG A 189 -2.56 3.85 -11.31
CA ARG A 189 -3.49 4.98 -11.46
C ARG A 189 -4.77 4.61 -12.20
N VAL A 190 -4.67 3.83 -13.27
CA VAL A 190 -5.82 3.40 -14.08
C VAL A 190 -6.81 2.53 -13.30
N TYR A 191 -6.35 1.71 -12.35
CA TYR A 191 -7.23 0.88 -11.54
C TYR A 191 -7.83 1.67 -10.39
N ALA A 192 -7.04 2.55 -9.75
CA ALA A 192 -7.55 3.50 -8.76
C ALA A 192 -8.65 4.40 -9.36
N GLU A 193 -8.43 4.95 -10.55
CA GLU A 193 -9.42 5.73 -11.30
C GLU A 193 -10.67 4.91 -11.61
N ARG A 194 -10.52 3.66 -12.08
CA ARG A 194 -11.68 2.78 -12.34
C ARG A 194 -12.51 2.51 -11.09
N LEU A 195 -11.87 2.25 -9.94
CA LEU A 195 -12.58 2.05 -8.67
C LEU A 195 -13.38 3.30 -8.30
N LEU A 196 -12.76 4.48 -8.36
CA LEU A 196 -13.44 5.74 -8.11
C LEU A 196 -14.56 5.98 -9.14
N CYS A 197 -14.35 5.80 -10.43
CA CYS A 197 -15.42 5.93 -11.42
C CYS A 197 -16.58 4.93 -11.23
N SER A 198 -16.35 3.82 -10.53
CA SER A 198 -17.37 2.82 -10.18
C SER A 198 -18.14 3.12 -8.89
N GLY A 199 -17.98 4.30 -8.29
CA GLY A 199 -18.68 4.69 -7.06
C GLY A 199 -17.99 4.25 -5.77
N LYS A 200 -16.79 3.68 -5.84
CA LYS A 200 -16.05 3.18 -4.67
C LYS A 200 -15.16 4.25 -4.06
N SER A 201 -14.68 4.00 -2.85
CA SER A 201 -13.65 4.79 -2.19
C SER A 201 -12.35 4.00 -2.05
N ILE A 202 -11.21 4.68 -2.05
CA ILE A 202 -9.90 4.02 -2.01
C ILE A 202 -9.04 4.53 -0.85
N GLY A 203 -8.21 3.65 -0.30
CA GLY A 203 -7.16 4.00 0.64
C GLY A 203 -5.78 3.86 0.02
N ILE A 204 -4.97 4.90 0.05
CA ILE A 204 -3.59 4.89 -0.45
C ILE A 204 -2.64 5.35 0.64
N VAL A 205 -1.41 4.85 0.61
CA VAL A 205 -0.29 5.47 1.33
C VAL A 205 0.47 6.42 0.39
N PRO A 206 0.29 7.75 0.47
CA PRO A 206 0.88 8.68 -0.49
C PRO A 206 2.40 8.65 -0.50
N GLY A 207 3.03 8.47 0.67
CA GLY A 207 4.47 8.44 0.80
C GLY A 207 5.14 7.21 0.20
N GLY A 208 4.39 6.11 0.09
CA GLY A 208 4.81 4.86 -0.55
C GLY A 208 6.15 4.33 -0.03
N ALA A 209 6.89 3.65 -0.91
CA ALA A 209 8.19 3.07 -0.60
C ALA A 209 9.26 4.07 -0.12
N THR A 210 9.10 5.38 -0.37
CA THR A 210 10.03 6.40 0.14
C THR A 210 9.80 6.67 1.61
N GLU A 211 8.55 6.75 2.04
CA GLU A 211 8.17 6.93 3.44
C GLU A 211 8.56 5.72 4.29
N ALA A 212 8.42 4.51 3.74
CA ALA A 212 8.81 3.26 4.41
C ALA A 212 10.29 3.22 4.84
N LEU A 213 11.17 4.03 4.21
CA LEU A 213 12.58 4.13 4.64
C LEU A 213 12.76 4.83 5.99
N PHE A 214 11.76 5.63 6.41
CA PHE A 214 11.73 6.36 7.68
C PHE A 214 10.94 5.62 8.77
N ALA A 215 10.40 4.43 8.48
CA ALA A 215 9.56 3.66 9.40
C ALA A 215 10.33 3.05 10.58
N ARG A 216 10.82 3.89 11.50
CA ARG A 216 11.56 3.50 12.70
C ARG A 216 10.70 3.67 13.94
N PRO A 217 10.91 2.84 14.98
CA PRO A 217 10.23 3.03 16.25
C PRO A 217 10.35 4.48 16.73
N PHE A 218 9.24 5.03 17.22
CA PHE A 218 9.08 6.41 17.71
C PHE A 218 9.24 7.53 16.66
N ASP A 219 9.44 7.20 15.39
CA ASP A 219 9.51 8.17 14.30
C ASP A 219 8.10 8.46 13.74
N ASN A 220 7.81 9.72 13.45
CA ASN A 220 6.54 10.18 12.89
C ASN A 220 6.75 10.99 11.59
N THR A 221 7.78 10.62 10.81
CA THR A 221 8.08 11.25 9.53
C THR A 221 7.15 10.75 8.43
N VAL A 222 6.52 11.68 7.70
CA VAL A 222 5.70 11.41 6.51
C VAL A 222 6.28 12.08 5.28
N TYR A 223 6.30 11.38 4.15
CA TYR A 223 6.83 11.86 2.87
C TYR A 223 5.68 12.19 1.93
N ILE A 224 5.26 13.45 1.90
CA ILE A 224 4.06 13.85 1.15
C ILE A 224 4.22 15.16 0.37
N LYS A 225 5.18 16.04 0.69
CA LYS A 225 5.31 17.36 0.04
C LYS A 225 5.50 17.25 -1.48
N LYS A 226 6.07 16.14 -1.94
CA LYS A 226 6.31 15.85 -3.37
C LYS A 226 5.31 14.85 -3.96
N ARG A 227 4.20 14.54 -3.29
CA ARG A 227 3.24 13.51 -3.68
C ARG A 227 1.95 14.12 -4.24
N ARG A 228 2.02 14.63 -5.46
CA ARG A 228 0.88 15.29 -6.13
C ARG A 228 -0.14 14.32 -6.75
N GLY A 229 0.25 13.08 -7.03
CA GLY A 229 -0.55 12.16 -7.87
C GLY A 229 -1.93 11.80 -7.33
N PHE A 230 -2.06 11.64 -6.00
CA PHE A 230 -3.35 11.35 -5.36
C PHE A 230 -4.25 12.60 -5.30
N VAL A 231 -3.66 13.79 -5.21
CA VAL A 231 -4.36 15.08 -5.27
C VAL A 231 -4.94 15.31 -6.65
N HIS A 232 -4.14 15.11 -7.71
CA HIS A 232 -4.66 15.11 -9.09
C HIS A 232 -5.81 14.13 -9.27
N LEU A 233 -5.68 12.90 -8.74
CA LEU A 233 -6.73 11.88 -8.86
C LEU A 233 -8.02 12.31 -8.14
N SER A 234 -7.89 12.88 -6.95
CA SER A 234 -9.01 13.44 -6.18
C SER A 234 -9.74 14.52 -6.97
N ILE A 235 -9.02 15.53 -7.50
CA ILE A 235 -9.62 16.60 -8.29
C ILE A 235 -10.28 16.06 -9.58
N GLN A 236 -9.62 15.15 -10.29
CA GLN A 236 -10.16 14.60 -11.54
C GLN A 236 -11.41 13.74 -11.33
N THR A 237 -11.55 13.10 -10.18
CA THR A 237 -12.70 12.24 -9.87
C THR A 237 -13.78 12.97 -9.08
N GLY A 238 -13.45 14.10 -8.43
CA GLY A 238 -14.33 14.76 -7.46
C GLY A 238 -14.39 14.04 -6.10
N SER A 239 -13.45 13.13 -5.84
CA SER A 239 -13.41 12.36 -4.59
C SER A 239 -12.80 13.21 -3.48
N SER A 240 -13.45 13.28 -2.33
CA SER A 240 -12.95 14.04 -1.18
C SER A 240 -11.66 13.42 -0.61
N LEU A 241 -10.71 14.23 -0.17
CA LEU A 241 -9.49 13.73 0.48
C LEU A 241 -9.75 13.54 1.98
N VAL A 242 -9.32 12.40 2.53
CA VAL A 242 -9.44 12.12 3.97
C VAL A 242 -8.05 11.87 4.54
N PRO A 243 -7.52 12.72 5.45
CA PRO A 243 -6.28 12.45 6.15
C PRO A 243 -6.50 11.33 7.17
N VAL A 244 -5.64 10.32 7.15
CA VAL A 244 -5.68 9.21 8.10
C VAL A 244 -4.29 9.01 8.68
N TYR A 245 -4.18 9.00 10.00
CA TYR A 245 -2.91 8.78 10.70
C TYR A 245 -2.98 7.58 11.64
N THR A 246 -1.99 6.68 11.59
CA THR A 246 -1.87 5.52 12.48
C THR A 246 -0.72 5.74 13.44
N PHE A 247 -1.06 6.24 14.64
CA PHE A 247 -0.11 6.43 15.73
C PHE A 247 0.46 5.09 16.17
N GLY A 248 1.78 5.02 16.46
CA GLY A 248 2.45 3.82 16.97
C GLY A 248 2.71 2.72 15.94
N GLU A 249 2.36 2.92 14.66
CA GLU A 249 2.55 1.91 13.61
C GLU A 249 4.02 1.53 13.41
N ASN A 250 4.91 2.54 13.42
CA ASN A 250 6.34 2.34 13.18
C ASN A 250 7.04 1.53 14.29
N ASP A 251 6.41 1.33 15.45
CA ASP A 251 6.96 0.52 16.54
C ASP A 251 6.78 -0.98 16.33
N SER A 252 6.04 -1.38 15.29
CA SER A 252 5.76 -2.79 14.99
C SER A 252 6.98 -3.54 14.49
N TYR A 253 8.00 -2.85 13.97
CA TYR A 253 9.21 -3.49 13.43
C TYR A 253 10.47 -2.74 13.80
N ASN A 254 11.47 -3.50 14.22
CA ASN A 254 12.84 -3.01 14.35
C ASN A 254 13.56 -3.18 13.02
N GLN A 255 14.32 -2.16 12.62
CA GLN A 255 15.19 -2.21 11.45
C GLN A 255 16.65 -2.37 11.88
N LEU A 256 17.46 -2.98 10.99
CA LEU A 256 18.92 -2.88 11.09
C LEU A 256 19.33 -1.41 11.15
N SER A 257 20.20 -1.11 12.11
CA SER A 257 20.71 0.23 12.33
C SER A 257 21.41 0.76 11.09
N ASP A 258 21.12 2.01 10.76
CA ASP A 258 21.79 2.74 9.69
C ASP A 258 23.26 3.03 10.01
N SER A 259 23.70 2.86 11.27
CA SER A 259 25.11 2.94 11.65
C SER A 259 25.95 1.78 11.14
N ILE A 260 25.33 0.66 10.73
CA ILE A 260 26.05 -0.48 10.17
C ILE A 260 26.55 -0.09 8.76
N PRO A 261 27.86 -0.17 8.48
CA PRO A 261 28.41 0.19 7.18
C PRO A 261 27.69 -0.53 6.03
N GLY A 262 27.28 0.23 5.02
CA GLY A 262 26.63 -0.29 3.82
C GLY A 262 25.11 -0.48 3.90
N VAL A 263 24.47 -0.52 5.08
CA VAL A 263 23.01 -0.75 5.20
C VAL A 263 22.20 0.31 4.45
N VAL A 264 22.51 1.60 4.65
CA VAL A 264 21.83 2.71 3.96
C VAL A 264 22.03 2.61 2.44
N TRP A 265 23.24 2.28 2.01
CA TRP A 265 23.55 2.12 0.59
C TRP A 265 22.75 0.98 -0.02
N VAL A 266 22.64 -0.18 0.65
CA VAL A 266 21.84 -1.33 0.21
C VAL A 266 20.35 -0.95 0.11
N LYS A 267 19.77 -0.36 1.16
CA LYS A 267 18.35 0.06 1.17
C LYS A 267 18.05 1.01 0.00
N LYS A 268 18.86 2.06 -0.18
CA LYS A 268 18.71 3.05 -1.27
C LYS A 268 18.96 2.45 -2.64
N ARG A 269 19.96 1.57 -2.78
CA ARG A 269 20.26 0.88 -4.06
C ARG A 269 19.11 -0.03 -4.45
N PHE A 270 18.58 -0.81 -3.51
CA PHE A 270 17.42 -1.67 -3.73
C PHE A 270 16.21 -0.85 -4.15
N GLN A 271 15.86 0.21 -3.41
CA GLN A 271 14.75 1.09 -3.79
C GLN A 271 14.94 1.72 -5.18
N ARG A 272 16.16 2.15 -5.53
CA ARG A 272 16.43 2.72 -6.85
C ARG A 272 16.25 1.70 -7.98
N VAL A 273 16.62 0.44 -7.73
CA VAL A 273 16.51 -0.64 -8.72
C VAL A 273 15.06 -1.13 -8.81
N PHE A 274 14.45 -1.49 -7.69
CA PHE A 274 13.18 -2.20 -7.65
C PHE A 274 11.98 -1.30 -7.40
N GLY A 275 12.20 -0.04 -7.03
CA GLY A 275 11.13 0.92 -6.72
C GLY A 275 10.41 0.70 -5.39
N VAL A 276 10.64 -0.45 -4.77
CA VAL A 276 10.14 -0.87 -3.46
C VAL A 276 11.23 -0.74 -2.41
N SER A 277 10.89 -0.37 -1.18
CA SER A 277 11.83 -0.37 -0.06
C SER A 277 12.17 -1.81 0.31
N LEU A 278 13.45 -2.10 0.59
CA LEU A 278 13.84 -3.33 1.28
C LEU A 278 13.82 -3.09 2.79
N PRO A 279 12.80 -3.58 3.50
CA PRO A 279 12.77 -3.45 4.95
C PRO A 279 13.73 -4.48 5.55
N LEU A 280 14.95 -4.05 5.89
CA LEU A 280 15.92 -4.87 6.61
C LEU A 280 15.51 -4.97 8.09
N ILE A 281 14.48 -5.76 8.37
CA ILE A 281 13.90 -5.95 9.71
C ILE A 281 14.64 -7.02 10.51
N THR A 282 14.63 -6.89 11.84
CA THR A 282 15.20 -7.89 12.76
C THR A 282 14.15 -8.84 13.34
N ASN A 283 12.86 -8.54 13.13
CA ASN A 283 11.74 -9.36 13.57
C ASN A 283 10.75 -9.60 12.41
N PHE A 284 10.37 -10.86 12.16
CA PHE A 284 9.38 -11.21 11.13
C PHE A 284 7.94 -11.02 11.59
N ILE A 285 7.67 -11.33 12.86
CA ILE A 285 6.38 -11.09 13.51
C ILE A 285 6.42 -9.68 14.12
N PRO A 286 5.41 -8.82 13.91
CA PRO A 286 5.38 -7.47 14.46
C PRO A 286 5.58 -7.51 15.98
N LEU A 287 6.17 -6.49 16.58
CA LEU A 287 6.31 -6.39 18.02
C LEU A 287 4.96 -6.09 18.69
N LYS A 288 4.93 -6.22 20.02
CA LYS A 288 3.82 -5.66 20.78
C LYS A 288 3.97 -4.15 20.81
N CYS A 289 2.97 -3.44 20.31
CA CYS A 289 2.89 -1.99 20.35
C CYS A 289 1.45 -1.56 20.62
N ASN A 290 1.22 -0.25 20.77
CA ASN A 290 -0.10 0.33 20.81
C ASN A 290 -0.29 1.17 19.56
N ALA A 291 -1.11 0.69 18.63
CA ALA A 291 -1.39 1.39 17.39
C ALA A 291 -2.84 1.87 17.31
N THR A 292 -3.05 3.14 16.98
CA THR A 292 -4.40 3.71 16.80
C THR A 292 -4.48 4.43 15.46
N THR A 293 -5.35 3.95 14.58
CA THR A 293 -5.68 4.63 13.32
C THR A 293 -6.78 5.63 13.58
N VAL A 294 -6.50 6.90 13.30
CA VAL A 294 -7.45 8.01 13.38
C VAL A 294 -7.79 8.46 11.96
N VAL A 295 -9.06 8.37 11.59
CA VAL A 295 -9.61 8.84 10.32
C VAL A 295 -10.15 10.25 10.53
N GLY A 296 -9.50 11.23 9.91
CA GLY A 296 -9.86 12.64 10.01
C GLY A 296 -11.09 13.03 9.19
N SER A 297 -11.37 14.34 9.17
CA SER A 297 -12.51 14.86 8.42
C SER A 297 -12.24 15.02 6.92
N PRO A 298 -13.23 14.76 6.07
CA PRO A 298 -13.08 14.87 4.62
C PRO A 298 -12.91 16.33 4.18
N ILE A 299 -11.93 16.56 3.30
CA ILE A 299 -11.73 17.79 2.56
C ILE A 299 -12.50 17.64 1.25
N LYS A 300 -13.54 18.48 1.07
CA LYS A 300 -14.37 18.45 -0.14
C LYS A 300 -13.56 18.93 -1.33
N VAL A 301 -13.75 18.27 -2.47
CA VAL A 301 -13.02 18.57 -3.70
C VAL A 301 -13.99 18.70 -4.85
N GLU A 302 -13.90 19.80 -5.58
CA GLU A 302 -14.67 20.01 -6.80
C GLU A 302 -14.01 19.31 -7.98
N LYS A 303 -14.82 18.64 -8.80
CA LYS A 303 -14.33 17.87 -9.92
C LYS A 303 -13.81 18.80 -11.03
N ASN A 304 -12.54 18.66 -11.39
CA ASN A 304 -11.94 19.29 -12.57
C ASN A 304 -11.08 18.28 -13.34
N LEU A 305 -11.41 18.05 -14.61
CA LEU A 305 -10.69 17.08 -15.47
C LEU A 305 -9.27 17.55 -15.83
N ALA A 306 -9.04 18.86 -15.86
CA ALA A 306 -7.76 19.51 -16.16
C ALA A 306 -7.36 20.43 -14.99
N PRO A 307 -6.96 19.86 -13.84
CA PRO A 307 -6.56 20.66 -12.67
C PRO A 307 -5.32 21.50 -12.99
N THR A 308 -5.30 22.76 -12.54
CA THR A 308 -4.08 23.58 -12.63
C THR A 308 -3.12 23.19 -11.51
N GLU A 309 -1.82 23.50 -11.67
CA GLU A 309 -0.83 23.20 -10.63
C GLU A 309 -1.12 23.98 -9.33
N GLU A 310 -1.65 25.21 -9.43
CA GLU A 310 -2.05 26.01 -8.28
C GLU A 310 -3.19 25.37 -7.50
N GLN A 311 -4.18 24.78 -8.19
CA GLN A 311 -5.26 24.03 -7.55
C GLN A 311 -4.72 22.80 -6.80
N VAL A 312 -3.78 22.09 -7.42
CA VAL A 312 -3.14 20.91 -6.83
C VAL A 312 -2.29 21.30 -5.62
N ASP A 313 -1.53 22.39 -5.71
CA ASP A 313 -0.73 22.91 -4.60
C ASP A 313 -1.58 23.38 -3.43
N ALA A 314 -2.65 24.12 -3.71
CA ALA A 314 -3.58 24.60 -2.68
C ALA A 314 -4.23 23.43 -1.94
N LEU A 315 -4.73 22.43 -2.66
CA LEU A 315 -5.36 21.26 -2.06
C LEU A 315 -4.35 20.37 -1.32
N LEU A 316 -3.12 20.22 -1.84
CA LEU A 316 -2.06 19.49 -1.12
C LEU A 316 -1.67 20.20 0.17
N HIS A 317 -1.58 21.53 0.15
CA HIS A 317 -1.29 22.34 1.33
C HIS A 317 -2.40 22.21 2.39
N GLU A 318 -3.67 22.29 1.98
CA GLU A 318 -4.82 22.07 2.86
C GLU A 318 -4.81 20.65 3.45
N TYR A 319 -4.52 19.64 2.63
CA TYR A 319 -4.38 18.27 3.09
C TYR A 319 -3.30 18.11 4.16
N ILE A 320 -2.10 18.67 3.93
CA ILE A 320 -0.99 18.62 4.90
C ILE A 320 -1.39 19.31 6.21
N LYS A 321 -1.99 20.50 6.14
CA LYS A 321 -2.46 21.22 7.33
C LYS A 321 -3.51 20.44 8.11
N SER A 322 -4.42 19.76 7.41
CA SER A 322 -5.43 18.90 8.03
C SER A 322 -4.80 17.68 8.71
N LEU A 323 -3.78 17.08 8.09
CA LEU A 323 -3.01 15.97 8.66
C LEU A 323 -2.20 16.40 9.90
N GLU A 324 -1.53 17.55 9.86
CA GLU A 324 -0.81 18.12 11.02
C GLU A 324 -1.77 18.38 12.18
N LYS A 325 -2.93 19.00 11.90
CA LYS A 325 -3.98 19.22 12.92
C LYS A 325 -4.48 17.89 13.51
N LEU A 326 -4.70 16.88 12.67
CA LEU A 326 -5.15 15.56 13.10
C LEU A 326 -4.10 14.90 14.01
N PHE A 327 -2.82 14.95 13.61
CA PHE A 327 -1.72 14.47 14.44
C PHE A 327 -1.73 15.20 15.78
N ASP A 328 -1.80 16.52 15.75
CA ASP A 328 -1.68 17.36 16.92
C ASP A 328 -2.77 17.13 17.94
N GLN A 329 -4.00 16.95 17.48
CA GLN A 329 -5.18 16.77 18.33
C GLN A 329 -5.20 15.41 19.03
N TYR A 330 -4.74 14.35 18.37
CA TYR A 330 -4.90 12.98 18.87
C TYR A 330 -3.60 12.34 19.38
N HIS A 331 -2.45 13.03 19.25
CA HIS A 331 -1.15 12.52 19.67
C HIS A 331 -1.15 12.06 21.13
N ASP A 332 -1.46 12.94 22.08
CA ASP A 332 -1.31 12.64 23.51
C ASP A 332 -2.31 11.57 23.99
N GLN A 333 -3.48 11.50 23.35
CA GLN A 333 -4.46 10.45 23.61
C GLN A 333 -3.97 9.08 23.10
N CYS A 334 -3.36 9.04 21.92
CA CYS A 334 -2.94 7.79 21.29
C CYS A 334 -1.56 7.30 21.77
N LEU A 335 -0.66 8.23 22.12
CA LEU A 335 0.73 8.01 22.52
C LEU A 335 1.06 8.80 23.80
N PRO A 336 0.42 8.50 24.94
CA PRO A 336 0.62 9.26 26.17
C PRO A 336 2.08 9.20 26.62
N GLY A 337 2.62 10.38 26.96
CA GLY A 337 4.00 10.52 27.47
C GLY A 337 5.09 10.42 26.40
N ARG A 338 4.75 10.33 25.11
CA ARG A 338 5.74 10.43 24.02
C ARG A 338 5.99 11.87 23.63
N GLU A 339 7.19 12.12 23.11
CA GLU A 339 7.51 13.40 22.49
C GLU A 339 6.70 13.58 21.20
N LYS A 340 6.16 14.78 21.03
CA LYS A 340 5.37 15.16 19.87
C LYS A 340 6.28 15.64 18.74
N ASN A 341 6.70 14.72 17.87
CA ASN A 341 7.70 14.97 16.83
C ASN A 341 7.18 14.65 15.41
N PHE A 342 6.21 15.42 14.92
CA PHE A 342 5.68 15.22 13.56
C PHE A 342 6.53 15.92 12.51
N VAL A 343 7.01 15.16 11.51
CA VAL A 343 7.89 15.70 10.46
C VAL A 343 7.29 15.42 9.08
N VAL A 344 6.94 16.49 8.37
CA VAL A 344 6.40 16.40 7.01
C VAL A 344 7.50 16.75 5.99
N ILE A 345 7.85 15.82 5.09
CA ILE A 345 8.91 15.98 4.07
C ILE A 345 8.47 15.73 2.63
#